data_AF-A0A968BYN4-F1
#
_entry.id   AF-A0A968BYN4-F1
#
_cell.length_a   1.000
_cell.length_b   1.000
_cell.length_c   1.000
_cell.angle_alpha   90.00
_cell.angle_beta   90.00
_cell.angle_gamma   90.00
#
_symmetry.space_group_name_H-M   'P 1'
#
loop_
_entity.id
_entity.type
_entity.pdbx_description
1 polymer ?
#
loop_
_entity_poly.entity_id
_entity_poly.type
_entity_poly.pdbx_seq_one_letter_code
_entity_poly.pdbx_strand_id
1 'polypeptide(L)' 'GFSHRVGAGHLTPLTAAQALNRLRPAVAVPIHWGSFRFLGPHSLWQSASHLTFPPHAFAEYASHLAPGTDVRVLQPG' A
#
# COMPACT_ATOMS: atom_id res chain seq x y z
N GLY A 1 4.65 -9.46 -1.13
CA GLY A 1 3.21 -9.69 -0.86
C GLY A 1 2.87 -9.07 0.49
N PHE A 2 1.71 -8.47 0.67
CA PHE A 2 1.34 -7.79 1.93
C PHE A 2 0.59 -8.76 2.86
N SER A 3 1.31 -9.69 3.47
CA SER A 3 0.72 -10.72 4.35
C SER A 3 1.53 -10.84 5.64
N HIS A 4 0.92 -11.35 6.73
CA HIS A 4 1.61 -11.62 8.01
C HIS A 4 2.85 -12.53 7.89
N ARG A 5 3.06 -13.17 6.74
CA ARG A 5 4.21 -14.04 6.47
C ARG A 5 5.40 -13.35 5.83
N VAL A 6 5.38 -12.02 5.67
CA VAL A 6 6.45 -11.34 4.93
C VAL A 6 7.42 -10.72 5.93
N GLY A 7 8.69 -11.13 5.82
CA GLY A 7 9.74 -10.78 6.77
C GLY A 7 10.01 -9.28 6.89
N ALA A 8 10.88 -8.91 7.84
CA ALA A 8 11.15 -7.54 8.28
C ALA A 8 11.59 -6.51 7.20
N GLY A 9 11.75 -6.94 5.93
CA GLY A 9 12.03 -6.08 4.79
C GLY A 9 10.81 -5.69 3.94
N HIS A 10 9.58 -6.06 4.35
CA HIS A 10 8.40 -5.70 3.57
C HIS A 10 8.09 -4.19 3.67
N LEU A 11 7.79 -3.58 2.53
CA LEU A 11 7.37 -2.19 2.49
C LEU A 11 5.97 -2.03 3.08
N THR A 12 5.90 -1.25 4.14
CA THR A 12 4.66 -0.63 4.65
C THR A 12 4.28 0.56 3.76
N PRO A 13 3.05 1.09 3.82
CA PRO A 13 2.68 2.30 3.08
C PRO A 13 3.64 3.47 3.33
N LEU A 14 4.06 3.69 4.58
CA LEU A 14 5.01 4.74 4.94
C LEU A 14 6.40 4.50 4.35
N THR A 15 6.94 3.28 4.52
CA THR A 15 8.29 2.97 4.01
C THR A 15 8.35 2.91 2.48
N ALA A 16 7.24 2.53 1.83
CA ALA A 16 7.08 2.66 0.39
C ALA A 16 7.09 4.13 -0.05
N ALA A 17 6.37 5.02 0.65
CA ALA A 17 6.37 6.45 0.35
C ALA A 17 7.76 7.09 0.55
N GLN A 18 8.50 6.67 1.58
CA GLN A 18 9.89 7.09 1.79
C GLN A 18 10.82 6.65 0.65
N ALA A 19 10.57 5.51 0.02
CA ALA A 19 11.37 5.06 -1.13
C ALA A 19 11.23 6.00 -2.34
N LEU A 20 10.10 6.69 -2.49
CA LEU A 20 9.89 7.68 -3.57
C LEU A 20 10.91 8.81 -3.52
N ASN A 21 11.35 9.23 -2.33
CA ASN A 21 12.37 10.28 -2.20
C ASN A 21 13.74 9.89 -2.78
N ARG A 22 14.06 8.59 -2.78
CA ARG A 22 15.31 8.10 -3.34
C ARG A 22 15.17 7.88 -4.84
N LEU A 23 14.05 7.30 -5.27
CA LEU A 23 13.80 6.94 -6.66
C LEU A 23 13.44 8.15 -7.53
N ARG A 24 12.80 9.17 -6.94
CA ARG A 24 12.24 10.36 -7.61
C ARG A 24 11.48 10.02 -8.91
N PRO A 25 10.53 9.08 -8.88
CA PRO A 25 9.79 8.72 -10.07
C PRO A 25 8.80 9.82 -10.45
N ALA A 26 8.50 9.95 -11.75
CA ALA A 26 7.44 10.82 -12.22
C ALA A 26 6.05 10.27 -11.84
N VAL A 27 5.87 8.95 -11.83
CA VAL A 27 4.60 8.27 -11.54
C VAL A 27 4.84 7.06 -10.63
N ALA A 28 3.93 6.80 -9.68
CA ALA A 28 3.92 5.60 -8.85
C ALA A 28 2.52 4.96 -8.79
N VAL A 29 2.46 3.64 -8.99
CA VAL A 29 1.21 2.85 -8.90
C VAL A 29 1.35 1.84 -7.76
N PRO A 30 0.62 2.00 -6.64
CA PRO A 30 0.66 1.05 -5.54
C PRO A 30 -0.01 -0.27 -5.96
N ILE A 31 0.77 -1.35 -6.02
CA ILE A 31 0.30 -2.72 -6.32
C ILE A 31 0.39 -3.62 -5.08
N HIS A 32 -0.26 -4.80 -5.13
CA HIS A 32 -0.32 -5.82 -4.06
C HIS A 32 -1.17 -5.51 -2.82
N TRP A 33 -1.92 -4.42 -2.82
CA TRP A 33 -2.91 -4.11 -1.78
C TRP A 33 -4.25 -4.78 -2.15
N GLY A 34 -4.94 -5.37 -1.17
CA GLY A 34 -6.26 -5.98 -1.39
C GLY A 34 -6.28 -7.42 -1.95
N SER A 35 -5.14 -7.99 -2.38
CA SER A 35 -5.12 -9.31 -3.05
C SER A 35 -5.15 -10.54 -2.12
N PHE A 36 -4.93 -10.41 -0.81
CA PHE A 36 -4.95 -11.54 0.12
C PHE A 36 -6.10 -11.45 1.12
N ARG A 37 -7.20 -12.17 0.84
CA ARG A 37 -8.20 -12.54 1.87
C ARG A 37 -7.68 -13.77 2.61
N PHE A 38 -7.37 -13.64 3.89
CA PHE A 38 -7.19 -14.80 4.75
C PHE A 38 -8.57 -15.35 5.13
N LEU A 39 -8.94 -16.53 4.61
CA LEU A 39 -10.13 -17.26 5.05
C LEU A 39 -9.82 -17.93 6.40
N GLY A 40 -10.36 -17.37 7.49
CA GLY A 40 -10.28 -17.95 8.83
C GLY A 40 -11.39 -17.41 9.73
N PRO A 41 -11.77 -18.11 10.83
CA PRO A 41 -12.90 -17.73 11.68
C PRO A 41 -12.76 -16.36 12.36
N HIS A 42 -11.55 -15.80 12.41
CA HIS A 42 -11.26 -14.44 12.89
C HIS A 42 -11.34 -13.35 11.79
N SER A 43 -11.52 -13.73 10.52
CA SER A 43 -11.55 -12.82 9.36
C SER A 43 -12.84 -12.01 9.23
N LEU A 44 -13.88 -12.34 10.00
CA LEU A 44 -15.15 -11.60 10.03
C LEU A 44 -15.05 -10.26 10.78
N TRP A 45 -14.01 -10.08 11.61
CA TRP A 45 -13.75 -8.84 12.36
C TRP A 45 -12.74 -7.91 11.69
N GLN A 46 -12.00 -8.40 10.69
CA GLN A 46 -11.09 -7.59 9.87
C GLN A 46 -11.84 -7.12 8.63
N SER A 47 -12.66 -6.10 8.88
CA SER A 47 -13.49 -5.38 7.92
C SER A 47 -12.75 -5.04 6.62
N ALA A 48 -13.50 -4.95 5.51
CA ALA A 48 -13.07 -4.51 4.19
C ALA A 48 -12.21 -3.22 4.18
N SER A 49 -12.26 -2.46 5.28
CA SER A 49 -11.34 -1.37 5.62
C SER A 49 -9.85 -1.74 5.45
N HIS A 50 -9.40 -2.92 5.91
CA HIS A 50 -7.98 -3.32 5.79
C HIS A 50 -7.52 -3.58 4.35
N LEU A 51 -8.45 -3.83 3.43
CA LEU A 51 -8.16 -4.07 2.02
C LEU A 51 -8.14 -2.78 1.20
N THR A 52 -8.88 -1.76 1.65
CA THR A 52 -9.05 -0.48 0.94
C THR A 52 -8.15 0.63 1.50
N PHE A 53 -7.82 0.58 2.79
CA PHE A 53 -7.04 1.61 3.49
C PHE A 53 -5.56 1.74 3.06
N PRO A 54 -4.82 0.64 2.78
CA PRO A 54 -3.39 0.75 2.51
C PRO A 54 -2.98 1.59 1.28
N PRO A 55 -3.65 1.51 0.11
CA PRO A 55 -3.28 2.34 -1.04
C PRO A 55 -3.58 3.83 -0.80
N HIS A 56 -4.65 4.16 -0.07
CA HIS A 56 -4.94 5.53 0.32
C HIS A 56 -3.93 6.08 1.32
N ALA A 57 -3.52 5.29 2.31
CA ALA A 57 -2.47 5.67 3.26
C ALA A 57 -1.12 5.89 2.55
N PHE A 58 -0.76 5.06 1.56
CA PHE A 58 0.43 5.29 0.75
C PHE A 58 0.33 6.61 -0.03
N ALA A 59 -0.81 6.88 -0.67
CA ALA A 59 -1.03 8.11 -1.42
C ALA A 59 -0.93 9.36 -0.52
N GLU A 60 -1.48 9.29 0.69
CA GLU A 60 -1.37 10.36 1.69
C GLU A 60 0.08 10.57 2.13
N TYR A 61 0.83 9.52 2.46
CA TYR A 61 2.24 9.68 2.81
C TYR A 61 3.07 10.19 1.63
N ALA A 62 2.78 9.73 0.41
CA ALA A 62 3.48 10.17 -0.79
C ALA A 62 3.22 11.64 -1.10
N SER A 63 2.00 12.16 -0.89
CA SER A 63 1.71 13.58 -1.11
C SER A 63 2.52 14.50 -0.19
N HIS A 64 2.84 14.03 1.02
CA HIS A 64 3.66 14.79 1.97
C HIS A 64 5.16 14.59 1.74
N LEU A 65 5.59 13.35 1.47
CA LEU A 65 7.00 12.99 1.41
C LEU A 65 7.62 13.23 0.04
N ALA A 66 6.85 13.03 -1.05
CA ALA A 66 7.31 13.08 -2.43
C ALA A 66 6.27 13.77 -3.34
N PRO A 67 5.97 15.07 -3.14
CA PRO A 67 4.90 15.78 -3.85
C PRO A 67 5.11 15.89 -5.38
N GLY A 68 6.34 15.65 -5.86
CA GLY A 68 6.65 15.63 -7.30
C GLY A 68 6.30 14.31 -8.00
N THR A 69 5.86 13.29 -7.26
CA THR A 69 5.45 11.99 -7.81
C THR A 69 3.93 11.94 -7.97
N ASP A 70 3.46 11.68 -9.18
CA ASP A 70 2.05 11.41 -9.47
C ASP A 70 1.67 9.99 -9.01
N VAL A 71 0.86 9.88 -7.95
CA VAL A 71 0.41 8.60 -7.41
C VAL A 71 -0.95 8.22 -7.99
N ARG A 72 -1.03 7.07 -8.66
CA ARG A 72 -2.26 6.57 -9.30
C ARG A 72 -2.74 5.29 -8.65
N VAL A 73 -3.81 5.38 -7.86
CA VAL A 73 -4.50 4.21 -7.30
C VAL A 73 -5.50 3.68 -8.33
N LEU A 74 -5.29 2.44 -8.79
CA LEU A 74 -6.11 1.83 -9.84
C LEU A 74 -7.05 0.77 -9.25
N GLN A 75 -8.23 0.61 -9.85
CA GLN A 75 -9.14 -0.51 -9.57
C GLN A 75 -8.67 -1.76 -10.34
N PRO A 76 -8.83 -2.97 -9.76
CA PRO A 76 -8.69 -4.21 -10.52
C PRO A 76 -9.69 -4.24 -11.69
N GLY A 77 -9.26 -4.77 -12.84
CA GLY A 77 -10.08 -4.91 -14.04
C GLY A 77 -11.10 -6.04 -13.96
#